data_AF-A0AAC8VHH8-F1
#
_entry.id   AF-A0AAC8VHH8-F1
#
_cell.length_a   1.000
_cell.length_b   1.000
_cell.length_c   1.000
_cell.angle_alpha   90.00
_cell.angle_beta   90.00
_cell.angle_gamma   90.00
#
_symmetry.space_group_name_H-M   'P 1'
#
loop_
_entity.id
_entity.type
_entity.pdbx_description
1 polymer ?
#
loop_
_entity_poly.entity_id
_entity_poly.type
_entity_poly.pdbx_seq_one_letter_code
_entity_poly.pdbx_strand_id
1 'polypeptide(L)'
;MFTPAGFIADKFSKAKVLCFTAWAAVPLTLLITLFYYQGQFWAAFSMTLLLGIQSAINSPAKYGYVKEFFGKEKIAKANGYAQAITMVAVLASSLVFTLLFQQFIKGYITLNQPNQIVHAIAPLGFILVATSLFEAICTHFLVTYPASSPDSFLNAKSYLKGNYLIENVKSVTKNKTIFSSIIGLSLFWGASQVTIAVYGVMALP
;
A
#
# COMPACT_ATOMS: atom_id res chain seq x y z
N MET A 1 -10.63 -15.79 -5.36
CA MET A 1 -11.35 -14.52 -5.59
C MET A 1 -10.68 -13.84 -6.76
N PHE A 2 -11.40 -13.63 -7.86
CA PHE A 2 -10.81 -13.24 -9.14
C PHE A 2 -10.77 -11.72 -9.33
N THR A 3 -9.91 -11.05 -8.55
CA THR A 3 -9.36 -9.74 -8.92
C THR A 3 -8.05 -9.97 -9.69
N PRO A 4 -7.56 -9.05 -10.54
CA PRO A 4 -6.34 -9.27 -11.32
C PRO A 4 -5.15 -9.55 -10.40
N ALA A 5 -5.11 -8.89 -9.24
CA ALA A 5 -4.12 -9.11 -8.21
C ALA A 5 -4.25 -10.48 -7.52
N GLY A 6 -5.48 -10.96 -7.27
CA GLY A 6 -5.72 -12.32 -6.77
C GLY A 6 -5.32 -13.39 -7.77
N PHE A 7 -5.64 -13.19 -9.06
CA PHE A 7 -5.20 -14.10 -10.13
C PHE A 7 -3.67 -14.14 -10.26
N ILE A 8 -3.00 -12.98 -10.24
CA ILE A 8 -1.53 -12.91 -10.30
C ILE A 8 -0.92 -13.65 -9.10
N ALA A 9 -1.49 -13.47 -7.90
CA ALA A 9 -1.05 -14.16 -6.68
C ALA A 9 -1.34 -15.67 -6.67
N ASP A 10 -2.35 -16.13 -7.40
CA ASP A 10 -2.70 -17.56 -7.49
C ASP A 10 -1.91 -18.26 -8.63
N LYS A 11 -1.63 -17.55 -9.74
CA LYS A 11 -0.89 -18.06 -10.90
C LYS A 11 0.62 -18.11 -10.69
N PHE A 12 1.17 -17.09 -10.06
CA PHE A 12 2.61 -16.99 -9.79
C PHE A 12 2.88 -17.29 -8.30
N SER A 13 4.10 -17.71 -7.98
CA SER A 13 4.51 -17.85 -6.57
C SER A 13 4.35 -16.50 -5.87
N LYS A 14 3.65 -16.49 -4.74
CA LYS A 14 3.34 -15.26 -4.00
C LYS A 14 4.60 -14.51 -3.58
N ALA A 15 5.67 -15.23 -3.24
CA ALA A 15 6.98 -14.65 -2.96
C ALA A 15 7.54 -13.87 -4.17
N LYS A 16 7.39 -14.41 -5.39
CA LYS A 16 7.84 -13.73 -6.62
C LYS A 16 6.99 -12.51 -6.93
N VAL A 17 5.68 -12.58 -6.71
CA VAL A 17 4.78 -11.43 -6.89
C VAL A 17 5.17 -10.32 -5.91
N LEU A 18 5.31 -10.63 -4.62
CA LEU A 18 5.75 -9.69 -3.58
C LEU A 18 7.10 -9.05 -3.92
N CYS A 19 8.03 -9.84 -4.43
CA CYS A 19 9.34 -9.36 -4.83
C CYS A 19 9.27 -8.40 -6.03
N PHE A 20 8.54 -8.76 -7.08
CA PHE A 20 8.39 -7.93 -8.27
C PHE A 20 7.68 -6.60 -7.94
N THR A 21 6.59 -6.66 -7.15
CA THR A 21 5.86 -5.46 -6.74
C THR A 21 6.72 -4.57 -5.85
N ALA A 22 7.52 -5.13 -4.93
CA ALA A 22 8.43 -4.33 -4.10
C ALA A 22 9.53 -3.64 -4.91
N TRP A 23 10.11 -4.33 -5.90
CA TRP A 23 11.06 -3.71 -6.82
C TRP A 23 10.42 -2.64 -7.71
N ALA A 24 9.15 -2.78 -8.08
CA ALA A 24 8.41 -1.76 -8.81
C ALA A 24 8.16 -0.49 -7.97
N ALA A 25 8.16 -0.58 -6.63
CA ALA A 25 8.01 0.58 -5.75
C ALA A 25 9.23 1.52 -5.77
N VAL A 26 10.44 0.97 -5.93
CA VAL A 26 11.71 1.74 -5.94
C VAL A 26 11.78 2.80 -7.05
N PRO A 27 11.54 2.50 -8.34
CA PRO A 27 11.54 3.54 -9.38
C PRO A 27 10.40 4.55 -9.17
N LEU A 28 9.26 4.15 -8.60
CA LEU A 28 8.17 5.07 -8.28
C LEU A 28 8.58 6.06 -7.18
N THR A 29 9.21 5.59 -6.10
CA THR A 29 9.68 6.49 -5.01
C THR A 29 10.83 7.38 -5.46
N LEU A 30 11.70 6.91 -6.36
CA LEU A 30 12.71 7.74 -7.01
C LEU A 30 12.08 8.84 -7.87
N LEU A 31 11.05 8.52 -8.68
CA LEU A 31 10.33 9.52 -9.47
C LEU A 31 9.56 10.52 -8.60
N ILE A 32 8.93 10.08 -7.50
CA ILE A 32 8.31 10.98 -6.51
C ILE A 32 9.37 11.96 -5.98
N THR A 33 10.53 11.46 -5.57
CA THR A 33 11.63 12.28 -5.05
C THR A 33 12.13 13.27 -6.10
N LEU A 34 12.28 12.83 -7.34
CA LEU A 34 12.66 13.70 -8.46
C LEU A 34 11.65 14.84 -8.66
N PHE A 35 10.35 14.53 -8.65
CA PHE A 35 9.30 15.53 -8.81
C PHE A 35 9.18 16.48 -7.62
N TYR A 36 9.51 16.03 -6.41
CA TYR A 36 9.65 16.92 -5.26
C TYR A 36 10.74 17.97 -5.52
N TYR A 37 11.93 17.56 -5.96
CA TYR A 37 13.00 18.50 -6.31
C TYR A 37 12.64 19.45 -7.47
N GLN A 38 11.78 19.02 -8.39
CA GLN A 38 11.29 19.88 -9.48
C GLN A 38 10.12 20.79 -9.05
N GLY A 39 9.62 20.66 -7.83
CA GLY A 39 8.43 21.38 -7.36
C GLY A 39 7.14 20.99 -8.10
N GLN A 40 7.08 19.82 -8.73
CA GLN A 40 5.95 19.39 -9.56
C GLN A 40 4.94 18.59 -8.74
N PHE A 41 4.08 19.29 -7.98
CA PHE A 41 3.11 18.66 -7.09
C PHE A 41 2.22 17.61 -7.79
N TRP A 42 1.59 17.98 -8.92
CA TRP A 42 0.67 17.08 -9.62
C TRP A 42 1.36 15.81 -10.14
N ALA A 43 2.59 15.94 -10.64
CA ALA A 43 3.36 14.79 -11.11
C ALA A 43 3.73 13.86 -9.94
N ALA A 44 4.21 14.42 -8.82
CA ALA A 44 4.49 13.65 -7.62
C ALA A 44 3.24 12.97 -7.06
N PHE A 45 2.10 13.67 -7.04
CA PHE A 45 0.81 13.13 -6.63
C PHE A 45 0.36 11.96 -7.53
N SER A 46 0.50 12.09 -8.85
CA SER A 46 0.21 10.99 -9.78
C SER A 46 1.11 9.77 -9.55
N MET A 47 2.39 9.96 -9.24
CA MET A 47 3.27 8.84 -8.90
C MET A 47 2.89 8.18 -7.57
N THR A 48 2.50 8.96 -6.56
CA THR A 48 1.95 8.42 -5.31
C THR A 48 0.67 7.60 -5.54
N LEU A 49 -0.19 8.03 -6.47
CA LEU A 49 -1.37 7.26 -6.86
C LEU A 49 -0.97 5.91 -7.50
N LEU A 50 0.02 5.91 -8.39
CA LEU A 50 0.55 4.66 -8.99
C LEU A 50 1.15 3.73 -7.93
N LEU A 51 1.85 4.28 -6.94
CA LEU A 51 2.36 3.52 -5.79
C LEU A 51 1.22 2.87 -4.99
N GLY A 52 0.10 3.60 -4.80
CA GLY A 52 -1.11 3.07 -4.19
C GLY A 52 -1.74 1.92 -5.00
N ILE A 53 -1.78 2.02 -6.33
CA ILE A 53 -2.25 0.95 -7.21
C ILE A 53 -1.35 -0.28 -7.09
N GLN A 54 -0.03 -0.11 -7.10
CA GLN A 54 0.93 -1.19 -6.88
C GLN A 54 0.69 -1.86 -5.51
N SER A 55 0.43 -1.08 -4.46
CA SER A 55 0.15 -1.59 -3.11
C SER A 55 -1.15 -2.39 -3.03
N ALA A 56 -2.17 -2.00 -3.80
CA ALA A 56 -3.41 -2.75 -3.93
C ALA A 56 -3.18 -4.12 -4.59
N ILE A 57 -2.25 -4.21 -5.54
CA ILE A 57 -1.84 -5.48 -6.16
C ILE A 57 -1.02 -6.34 -5.18
N ASN A 58 -0.17 -5.71 -4.38
CA ASN A 58 0.69 -6.38 -3.39
C ASN A 58 -0.10 -7.05 -2.26
N SER A 59 -1.23 -6.46 -1.87
CA SER A 59 -2.05 -6.89 -0.73
C SER A 59 -2.54 -8.36 -0.78
N PRO A 60 -3.19 -8.86 -1.86
CA PRO A 60 -3.61 -10.25 -1.93
C PRO A 60 -2.45 -11.25 -1.91
N ALA A 61 -1.31 -10.91 -2.53
CA ALA A 61 -0.11 -11.74 -2.48
C ALA A 61 0.44 -11.85 -1.05
N LYS A 62 0.48 -10.72 -0.32
CA LYS A 62 0.92 -10.66 1.09
C LYS A 62 0.08 -11.55 2.01
N TYR A 63 -1.24 -11.36 2.01
CA TYR A 63 -2.12 -12.18 2.88
C TYR A 63 -2.18 -13.63 2.42
N GLY A 64 -2.06 -13.90 1.11
CA GLY A 64 -1.96 -15.24 0.57
C GLY A 64 -0.66 -15.95 0.98
N TYR A 65 0.45 -15.22 1.11
CA TYR A 65 1.75 -15.74 1.54
C TYR A 65 1.76 -16.06 3.03
N VAL A 66 1.21 -15.17 3.87
CA VAL A 66 1.03 -15.43 5.31
C VAL A 66 0.25 -16.73 5.55
N LYS A 67 -0.79 -16.97 4.74
CA LYS A 67 -1.56 -18.22 4.80
C LYS A 67 -0.74 -19.46 4.43
N GLU A 68 0.15 -19.38 3.45
CA GLU A 68 1.04 -20.47 3.05
C GLU A 68 2.11 -20.75 4.12
N PHE A 69 2.67 -19.70 4.72
CA PHE A 69 3.75 -19.81 5.70
C PHE A 69 3.28 -20.30 7.08
N PHE A 70 2.16 -19.76 7.60
CA PHE A 70 1.67 -20.08 8.96
C PHE A 70 0.69 -21.25 9.00
N GLY A 71 0.19 -21.71 7.85
CA GLY A 71 -0.84 -22.75 7.75
C GLY A 71 -2.24 -22.26 8.17
N LYS A 72 -3.27 -23.05 7.82
CA LYS A 72 -4.68 -22.64 7.94
C LYS A 72 -5.15 -22.38 9.36
N GLU A 73 -4.62 -23.11 10.34
CA GLU A 73 -5.06 -23.04 11.73
C GLU A 73 -4.59 -21.76 12.43
N LYS A 74 -3.46 -21.19 12.01
CA LYS A 74 -2.84 -20.02 12.67
C LYS A 74 -3.06 -18.71 11.91
N ILE A 75 -3.83 -18.71 10.81
CA ILE A 75 -4.05 -17.52 9.96
C ILE A 75 -4.62 -16.35 10.78
N ALA A 76 -5.62 -16.59 11.63
CA ALA A 76 -6.26 -15.51 12.39
C ALA A 76 -5.26 -14.82 13.34
N LYS A 77 -4.45 -15.61 14.05
CA LYS A 77 -3.40 -15.10 14.95
C LYS A 77 -2.29 -14.39 14.19
N ALA A 78 -1.84 -14.96 13.07
CA ALA A 78 -0.81 -14.36 12.21
C ALA A 78 -1.26 -13.02 11.63
N ASN A 79 -2.50 -12.94 11.13
CA ASN A 79 -3.09 -11.70 10.64
C ASN A 79 -3.23 -10.66 11.77
N GLY A 80 -3.60 -11.08 12.98
CA GLY A 80 -3.67 -10.20 14.15
C GLY A 80 -2.32 -9.54 14.47
N TYR A 81 -1.24 -10.31 14.54
CA TYR A 81 0.10 -9.75 14.76
C TYR A 81 0.55 -8.86 13.61
N ALA A 82 0.37 -9.29 12.36
CA ALA A 82 0.73 -8.49 11.20
C ALA A 82 0.00 -7.14 11.18
N GLN A 83 -1.28 -7.14 11.54
CA GLN A 83 -2.09 -5.93 11.64
C GLN A 83 -1.64 -5.02 12.79
N ALA A 84 -1.32 -5.58 13.95
CA ALA A 84 -0.81 -4.81 15.09
C ALA A 84 0.53 -4.13 14.77
N ILE A 85 1.47 -4.87 14.16
CA ILE A 85 2.76 -4.31 13.71
C ILE A 85 2.54 -3.20 12.68
N THR A 86 1.64 -3.41 11.73
CA THR A 86 1.29 -2.40 10.73
C THR A 86 0.74 -1.13 11.38
N MET A 87 -0.14 -1.27 12.38
CA MET A 87 -0.72 -0.12 13.09
C MET A 87 0.35 0.68 13.84
N VAL A 88 1.24 0.00 14.55
CA VAL A 88 2.38 0.66 15.25
C VAL A 88 3.29 1.36 14.24
N ALA A 89 3.61 0.71 13.13
CA ALA A 89 4.46 1.29 12.08
C ALA A 89 3.81 2.54 11.44
N VAL A 90 2.50 2.52 11.16
CA VAL A 90 1.79 3.68 10.60
C VAL A 90 1.80 4.85 11.58
N LEU A 91 1.51 4.62 12.86
CA LEU A 91 1.52 5.67 13.88
C LEU A 91 2.92 6.25 14.07
N ALA A 92 3.94 5.40 14.18
CA ALA A 92 5.34 5.81 14.32
C ALA A 92 5.83 6.60 13.09
N SER A 93 5.55 6.10 11.88
CA SER A 93 5.88 6.77 10.62
C SER A 93 5.19 8.13 10.54
N SER A 94 3.89 8.21 10.85
CA SER A 94 3.15 9.47 10.84
C SER A 94 3.79 10.53 11.74
N LEU A 95 4.21 10.15 12.95
CA LEU A 95 4.90 11.05 13.88
C LEU A 95 6.25 11.51 13.30
N VAL A 96 7.09 10.57 12.86
CA VAL A 96 8.42 10.87 12.31
C VAL A 96 8.33 11.79 11.09
N PHE A 97 7.46 11.50 10.13
CA PHE A 97 7.29 12.33 8.95
C PHE A 97 6.73 13.71 9.29
N THR A 98 5.83 13.82 10.28
CA THR A 98 5.29 15.12 10.73
C THR A 98 6.40 15.99 11.33
N LEU A 99 7.23 15.44 12.22
CA LEU A 99 8.34 16.19 12.84
C LEU A 99 9.36 16.65 11.81
N LEU A 100 9.74 15.77 10.87
CA LEU A 100 10.69 16.12 9.83
C LEU A 100 10.09 17.16 8.86
N PHE A 101 8.82 17.03 8.49
CA PHE A 101 8.09 18.01 7.67
C PHE A 101 8.15 19.40 8.30
N GLN A 102 7.87 19.52 9.61
CA GLN A 102 7.97 20.78 10.33
C GLN A 102 9.39 21.35 10.31
N GLN A 103 10.40 20.50 10.53
CA GLN A 103 11.80 20.92 10.50
C GLN A 103 12.21 21.50 9.13
N PHE A 104 11.79 20.88 8.03
CA PHE A 104 12.11 21.35 6.67
C PHE A 104 11.33 22.62 6.28
N ILE A 105 10.15 22.86 6.85
CA ILE A 105 9.33 24.04 6.55
C ILE A 105 9.63 25.24 7.46
N LYS A 106 10.23 25.04 8.64
CA LYS A 106 10.50 26.07 9.65
C LYS A 106 11.24 27.33 9.14
N GLY A 107 11.98 27.23 8.03
CA GLY A 107 12.70 28.36 7.41
C GLY A 107 11.88 29.20 6.40
N TYR A 108 10.66 28.78 6.07
CA TYR A 108 9.83 29.45 5.06
C TYR A 108 8.73 30.28 5.72
N ILE A 109 8.75 31.60 5.47
CA ILE A 109 7.82 32.55 6.09
C ILE A 109 6.40 32.42 5.50
N THR A 110 6.27 31.98 4.24
CA THR A 110 4.97 31.78 3.59
C THR A 110 5.09 30.79 2.43
N LEU A 111 4.56 29.57 2.58
CA LEU A 111 4.41 28.59 1.50
C LEU A 111 2.94 28.48 1.11
N ASN A 112 2.50 29.30 0.15
CA ASN A 112 1.10 29.32 -0.29
C ASN A 112 0.82 28.41 -1.50
N GLN A 113 1.87 27.88 -2.12
CA GLN A 113 1.75 27.03 -3.31
C GLN A 113 2.20 25.59 -3.03
N PRO A 114 1.40 24.58 -3.42
CA PRO A 114 1.76 23.16 -3.25
C PRO A 114 3.13 22.81 -3.82
N ASN A 115 3.51 23.44 -4.94
CA ASN A 115 4.80 23.26 -5.60
C ASN A 115 5.99 23.65 -4.71
N GLN A 116 5.85 24.71 -3.92
CA GLN A 116 6.91 25.16 -3.01
C GLN A 116 6.99 24.24 -1.78
N ILE A 117 5.85 23.74 -1.31
CA ILE A 117 5.79 22.78 -0.19
C ILE A 117 6.51 21.48 -0.56
N VAL A 118 6.17 20.87 -1.70
CA VAL A 118 6.82 19.62 -2.13
C VAL A 118 8.32 19.79 -2.37
N HIS A 119 8.74 20.96 -2.83
CA HIS A 119 10.16 21.27 -3.00
C HIS A 119 10.89 21.43 -1.66
N ALA A 120 10.29 22.14 -0.69
CA ALA A 120 10.87 22.29 0.64
C ALA A 120 11.09 20.95 1.35
N ILE A 121 10.17 19.99 1.14
CA ILE A 121 10.23 18.66 1.77
C ILE A 121 10.92 17.61 0.92
N ALA A 122 11.54 17.98 -0.22
CA ALA A 122 12.17 17.05 -1.13
C ALA A 122 13.16 16.06 -0.49
N PRO A 123 13.95 16.44 0.54
CA PRO A 123 14.81 15.48 1.25
C PRO A 123 14.06 14.30 1.89
N LEU A 124 12.78 14.47 2.27
CA LEU A 124 11.95 13.37 2.79
C LEU A 124 11.70 12.28 1.74
N GLY A 125 11.80 12.60 0.46
CA GLY A 125 11.69 11.63 -0.63
C GLY A 125 12.74 10.52 -0.51
N PHE A 126 13.95 10.82 -0.04
CA PHE A 126 14.98 9.80 0.18
C PHE A 126 14.62 8.81 1.28
N ILE A 127 13.80 9.21 2.27
CA ILE A 127 13.28 8.28 3.27
C ILE A 127 12.30 7.29 2.61
N LEU A 128 11.46 7.76 1.68
CA LEU A 128 10.57 6.88 0.90
C LEU A 128 11.36 5.90 0.02
N VAL A 129 12.44 6.38 -0.60
CA VAL A 129 13.35 5.52 -1.39
C VAL A 129 14.00 4.47 -0.48
N ALA A 130 14.55 4.88 0.65
CA ALA A 130 15.21 3.98 1.60
C ALA A 130 14.26 2.90 2.13
N THR A 131 13.02 3.26 2.49
CA THR A 131 12.03 2.29 2.97
C THR A 131 11.56 1.35 1.86
N SER A 132 11.38 1.84 0.62
CA SER A 132 11.04 0.99 -0.53
C SER A 132 12.17 0.02 -0.90
N LEU A 133 13.43 0.45 -0.79
CA LEU A 133 14.58 -0.40 -1.02
C LEU A 133 14.71 -1.45 0.09
N PHE A 134 14.49 -1.05 1.34
CA PHE A 134 14.43 -1.97 2.47
C PHE A 134 13.35 -3.03 2.28
N GLU A 135 12.14 -2.64 1.85
CA GLU A 135 11.08 -3.59 1.49
C GLU A 135 11.55 -4.55 0.39
N ALA A 136 12.09 -4.03 -0.72
CA ALA A 136 12.57 -4.85 -1.84
C ALA A 136 13.64 -5.86 -1.41
N ILE A 137 14.61 -5.44 -0.59
CA ILE A 137 15.64 -6.32 -0.03
C ILE A 137 15.02 -7.37 0.90
N CYS A 138 14.12 -6.96 1.80
CA CYS A 138 13.42 -7.88 2.71
C CYS A 138 12.63 -8.96 1.96
N THR A 139 12.03 -8.64 0.81
CA THR A 139 11.27 -9.63 0.03
C THR A 139 12.15 -10.74 -0.57
N HIS A 140 13.46 -10.53 -0.74
CA HIS A 140 14.37 -11.59 -1.19
C HIS A 140 14.59 -12.69 -0.14
N PHE A 141 14.35 -12.39 1.14
CA PHE A 141 14.44 -13.39 2.20
C PHE A 141 13.16 -14.24 2.34
N LEU A 142 12.16 -14.03 1.48
CA LEU A 142 10.94 -14.82 1.50
C LEU A 142 11.18 -16.23 0.94
N VAL A 143 10.69 -17.23 1.67
CA VAL A 143 10.70 -18.62 1.26
C VAL A 143 9.74 -18.79 0.09
N THR A 144 10.23 -19.28 -1.04
CA THR A 144 9.39 -19.44 -2.23
C THR A 144 8.60 -20.74 -2.16
N TYR A 145 7.27 -20.63 -2.07
CA TYR A 145 6.34 -21.76 -2.23
C TYR A 145 5.92 -21.93 -3.70
N PRO A 146 5.60 -23.16 -4.16
CA PRO A 146 5.05 -23.37 -5.51
C PRO A 146 3.73 -22.59 -5.67
N ALA A 147 3.44 -22.17 -6.90
CA ALA A 147 2.21 -21.43 -7.17
C ALA A 147 0.97 -22.26 -6.84
N SER A 148 -0.05 -21.62 -6.26
CA SER A 148 -1.29 -22.29 -5.85
C SER A 148 -2.07 -22.86 -7.06
N SER A 149 -2.03 -22.20 -8.22
CA SER A 149 -2.74 -22.58 -9.45
C SER A 149 -1.96 -22.17 -10.73
N PRO A 150 -0.89 -22.88 -11.11
CA PRO A 150 -0.02 -22.53 -12.25
C PRO A 150 -0.75 -22.47 -13.59
N ASP A 151 -1.70 -23.39 -13.81
CA ASP A 151 -2.45 -23.56 -15.06
C ASP A 151 -3.66 -22.61 -15.19
N SER A 152 -3.79 -21.62 -14.31
CA SER A 152 -4.90 -20.68 -14.40
C SER A 152 -4.76 -19.76 -15.62
N PHE A 153 -5.85 -19.65 -16.40
CA PHE A 153 -5.96 -18.78 -17.56
C PHE A 153 -6.86 -17.58 -17.24
N LEU A 154 -6.36 -16.37 -17.46
CA LEU A 154 -7.19 -15.16 -17.41
C LEU A 154 -7.99 -15.06 -18.70
N ASN A 155 -9.31 -15.18 -18.61
CA ASN A 155 -10.17 -14.77 -19.72
C ASN A 155 -10.28 -13.23 -19.73
N ALA A 156 -9.34 -12.58 -20.41
CA ALA A 156 -9.24 -11.11 -20.50
C ALA A 156 -10.54 -10.45 -21.00
N LYS A 157 -11.33 -11.15 -21.83
CA LYS A 157 -12.57 -10.65 -22.44
C LYS A 157 -13.75 -10.59 -21.44
N SER A 158 -13.84 -11.55 -20.52
CA SER A 158 -14.81 -11.50 -19.40
C SER A 158 -14.36 -10.56 -18.27
N TYR A 159 -13.05 -10.32 -18.15
CA TYR A 159 -12.47 -9.41 -17.17
C TYR A 159 -12.72 -7.93 -17.55
N LEU A 160 -12.43 -7.53 -18.79
CA LEU A 160 -12.69 -6.18 -19.29
C LEU A 160 -14.17 -5.79 -19.27
N LYS A 161 -15.09 -6.78 -19.33
CA LYS A 161 -16.53 -6.57 -19.18
C LYS A 161 -16.99 -6.32 -17.73
N GLY A 162 -16.11 -6.49 -16.74
CA GLY A 162 -16.45 -6.28 -15.33
C GLY A 162 -17.33 -7.38 -14.72
N ASN A 163 -17.68 -8.43 -15.46
CA ASN A 163 -18.56 -9.50 -14.98
C ASN A 163 -18.00 -10.19 -13.73
N TYR A 164 -16.69 -10.44 -13.69
CA TYR A 164 -16.04 -11.00 -12.49
C TYR A 164 -16.09 -10.04 -11.29
N LEU A 165 -15.98 -8.73 -11.50
CA LEU A 165 -16.12 -7.76 -10.42
C LEU A 165 -17.54 -7.78 -9.86
N ILE A 166 -18.55 -7.75 -10.73
CA ILE A 166 -19.96 -7.75 -10.34
C ILE A 166 -20.33 -9.06 -9.61
N GLU A 167 -19.88 -10.21 -10.10
CA GLU A 167 -20.13 -11.50 -9.45
C GLU A 167 -19.46 -11.61 -8.08
N ASN A 168 -18.19 -11.18 -7.96
CA ASN A 168 -17.50 -11.18 -6.68
C ASN A 168 -18.15 -10.22 -5.68
N VAL A 169 -18.50 -8.99 -6.10
CA VAL A 169 -19.21 -8.02 -5.25
C VAL A 169 -20.55 -8.59 -4.81
N LYS A 170 -21.32 -9.21 -5.71
CA LYS A 170 -22.61 -9.84 -5.39
C LYS A 170 -22.47 -11.03 -4.44
N SER A 171 -21.39 -11.80 -4.54
CA SER A 171 -21.11 -12.91 -3.62
C SER A 171 -20.74 -12.41 -2.22
N VAL A 172 -19.91 -11.37 -2.15
CA VAL A 172 -19.50 -10.73 -0.90
C VAL A 172 -20.69 -10.07 -0.20
N THR A 173 -21.53 -9.32 -0.92
CA THR A 173 -22.70 -8.63 -0.33
C THR A 173 -23.79 -9.59 0.13
N LYS A 174 -23.87 -10.81 -0.44
CA LYS A 174 -24.78 -11.85 0.04
C LYS A 174 -24.39 -12.42 1.41
N ASN A 175 -23.09 -12.48 1.72
CA ASN A 175 -22.63 -12.95 3.01
C ASN A 175 -22.58 -11.79 4.00
N LYS A 176 -23.63 -11.64 4.81
CA LYS A 176 -23.75 -10.54 5.80
C LYS A 176 -22.55 -10.44 6.74
N THR A 177 -21.93 -11.55 7.13
CA THR A 177 -20.75 -11.53 8.01
C THR A 177 -19.56 -10.88 7.31
N ILE A 178 -19.24 -11.32 6.09
CA ILE A 178 -18.12 -10.77 5.32
C ILE A 178 -18.38 -9.29 4.98
N PHE A 179 -19.61 -8.96 4.56
CA PHE A 179 -19.98 -7.60 4.20
C PHE A 179 -19.92 -6.63 5.39
N SER A 180 -20.44 -7.01 6.55
CA SER A 180 -20.34 -6.21 7.77
C SER A 180 -18.90 -6.03 8.23
N SER A 181 -18.04 -7.05 8.09
CA SER A 181 -16.60 -6.91 8.38
C SER A 181 -15.92 -5.91 7.43
N ILE A 182 -16.28 -5.91 6.13
CA ILE A 182 -15.74 -4.95 5.16
C ILE A 182 -16.16 -3.52 5.51
N ILE A 183 -17.44 -3.29 5.79
CA ILE A 183 -17.93 -1.97 6.21
C ILE A 183 -17.23 -1.51 7.49
N GLY A 184 -17.19 -2.37 8.51
CA GLY A 184 -16.55 -2.04 9.79
C GLY A 184 -15.08 -1.67 9.63
N LEU A 185 -14.31 -2.45 8.85
CA LEU A 185 -12.90 -2.18 8.58
C LEU A 185 -12.72 -0.89 7.77
N SER A 186 -13.58 -0.65 6.77
CA SER A 186 -13.51 0.54 5.91
C SER A 186 -13.81 1.82 6.68
N LEU A 187 -14.84 1.80 7.54
CA LEU A 187 -15.20 2.92 8.41
C LEU A 187 -14.11 3.18 9.44
N PHE A 188 -13.58 2.14 10.07
CA PHE A 188 -12.49 2.27 11.05
C PHE A 188 -11.25 2.93 10.43
N TRP A 189 -10.81 2.44 9.27
CA TRP A 189 -9.66 3.02 8.57
C TRP A 189 -9.94 4.42 8.04
N GLY A 190 -11.13 4.65 7.48
CA GLY A 190 -11.54 5.98 6.99
C GLY A 190 -11.52 7.01 8.11
N ALA A 191 -12.15 6.71 9.26
CA ALA A 191 -12.14 7.57 10.42
C ALA A 191 -10.72 7.80 10.96
N SER A 192 -9.90 6.74 11.05
CA SER A 192 -8.51 6.83 11.51
C SER A 192 -7.66 7.75 10.63
N GLN A 193 -7.81 7.68 9.31
CA GLN A 193 -7.07 8.55 8.38
C GLN A 193 -7.49 10.02 8.53
N VAL A 194 -8.78 10.30 8.74
CA VAL A 194 -9.26 11.67 9.02
C VAL A 194 -8.69 12.18 10.33
N THR A 195 -8.70 11.37 11.39
CA THR A 195 -8.13 11.74 12.68
C THR A 195 -6.64 12.06 12.57
N ILE A 196 -5.85 11.22 11.89
CA ILE A 196 -4.41 11.45 11.67
C ILE A 196 -4.18 12.74 10.87
N ALA A 197 -4.96 12.99 9.81
CA ALA A 197 -4.86 14.21 9.02
C ALA A 197 -5.16 15.47 9.85
N VAL A 198 -6.20 15.41 10.68
CA VAL A 198 -6.63 16.52 11.55
C VAL A 198 -5.61 16.80 12.65
N TYR A 199 -5.04 15.77 13.29
CA TYR A 199 -3.96 15.96 14.26
C TYR A 199 -2.67 16.49 13.62
N GLY A 200 -2.34 16.07 12.40
CA GLY A 200 -1.22 16.64 11.65
C GLY A 200 -1.36 18.15 11.43
N VAL A 201 -2.60 18.65 11.26
CA VAL A 201 -2.90 20.08 11.11
C VAL A 201 -2.88 20.81 12.46
N MET A 202 -3.41 20.23 13.53
CA MET A 202 -3.41 20.87 14.87
C MET A 202 -2.05 20.86 15.59
N ALA A 203 -1.13 19.98 15.19
CA ALA A 203 0.24 19.99 15.71
C ALA A 203 1.11 21.11 15.10
N LEU A 204 0.58 21.88 14.15
CA LEU A 204 1.18 23.11 13.66
C LEU A 204 0.71 24.27 14.57
N PRO A 205 1.64 25.07 15.13
CA PRO A 205 1.31 26.23 15.95
C PRO A 205 0.60 27.34 15.16
#